data_AF-A0A0N4W8M1-F1
#
_entry.id   AF-A0A0N4W8M1-F1
#
_cell.length_a   1.000
_cell.length_b   1.000
_cell.length_c   1.000
_cell.angle_alpha   90.00
_cell.angle_beta   90.00
_cell.angle_gamma   90.00
#
_symmetry.space_group_name_H-M   'P 1'
#
loop_
_entity.id
_entity.type
_entity.pdbx_description
1 polymer ?
#
loop_
_entity_poly.entity_id
_entity_poly.type
_entity_poly.pdbx_seq_one_letter_code
_entity_poly.pdbx_strand_id
1 'polypeptide(L)'
;MIWEAELRKTQAVTSCKDESKVKKMRILCNRRDGRRKVGKLRDLKGPERLLVKTEENSVIPYFDCDDIRCSQFGNISHMGIPFIERFGVAEGVTYIARMYVNLERSCDNDAFATSVAERHFPSLNVSLRKAVQNPLLVSERTPVGWQASKPLDDPKSTVKLSYCRLVLHYLEWLAAVEELATLDEKRRLKLASMHVIPLLLLTISFNTFKHKSARLLLCNGFFFLQEKQQSSDKHCDVIEMIVNELEKNIVNKFRELDVCEEEYVLLKLVLLFTHKESLGEESNELMIRLRDKYVQILLQYVKQSQKDCSVEKTINRMSSFFELLSSLNKISEMVELCLVHIVALDIAGMRGELTFDLHLREHW
;
A
#
# COMPACT_ATOMS: atom_id res chain seq x y z
N MET A 1 12.53 28.30 -15.03
CA MET A 1 11.77 29.49 -15.47
C MET A 1 10.32 29.22 -15.84
N ILE A 2 9.96 28.19 -16.62
CA ILE A 2 8.52 27.87 -16.89
C ILE A 2 7.82 27.27 -15.65
N TRP A 3 8.54 26.49 -14.84
CA TRP A 3 8.10 25.98 -13.51
C TRP A 3 7.65 27.10 -12.56
N GLU A 4 8.31 28.25 -12.59
CA GLU A 4 8.01 29.40 -11.71
C GLU A 4 6.77 30.18 -12.16
N ALA A 5 6.48 30.20 -13.47
CA ALA A 5 5.38 30.96 -14.05
C ALA A 5 4.01 30.28 -13.81
N GLU A 6 3.94 28.95 -13.91
CA GLU A 6 2.73 28.21 -13.59
C GLU A 6 2.47 28.14 -12.06
N LEU A 7 3.52 28.04 -11.23
CA LEU A 7 3.39 28.08 -9.75
C LEU A 7 2.98 29.46 -9.20
N ARG A 8 3.44 30.57 -9.81
CA ARG A 8 2.99 31.92 -9.43
C ARG A 8 1.50 32.16 -9.72
N LYS A 9 0.96 31.55 -10.79
CA LYS A 9 -0.49 31.59 -11.07
C LYS A 9 -1.29 30.81 -10.01
N THR A 10 -0.73 29.75 -9.45
CA THR A 10 -1.35 28.95 -8.37
C THR A 10 -1.24 29.64 -7.00
N GLN A 11 -0.14 30.36 -6.72
CA GLN A 11 0.06 31.12 -5.48
C GLN A 11 -0.87 32.33 -5.32
N ALA A 12 -1.33 32.95 -6.41
CA ALA A 12 -2.35 33.99 -6.34
C ALA A 12 -3.72 33.48 -5.83
N VAL A 13 -3.95 32.16 -5.88
CA VAL A 13 -5.20 31.53 -5.44
C VAL A 13 -5.14 31.07 -3.99
N THR A 14 -3.95 30.73 -3.46
CA THR A 14 -3.77 30.15 -2.12
C THR A 14 -3.44 31.18 -1.01
N SER A 15 -3.25 32.46 -1.34
CA SER A 15 -3.11 33.54 -0.34
C SER A 15 -4.43 34.07 0.23
N CYS A 16 -5.59 33.54 -0.17
CA CYS A 16 -6.88 33.88 0.44
C CYS A 16 -7.29 32.79 1.44
N LYS A 17 -7.29 33.15 2.72
CA LYS A 17 -7.93 32.40 3.82
C LYS A 17 -9.45 32.36 3.63
N ASP A 18 -9.92 31.63 2.62
CA ASP A 18 -11.34 31.52 2.33
C ASP A 18 -11.67 30.07 1.96
N GLU A 19 -11.98 29.28 2.99
CA GLU A 19 -12.42 27.87 2.92
C GLU A 19 -13.64 27.66 2.01
N SER A 20 -14.31 28.74 1.58
CA SER A 20 -15.39 28.69 0.60
C SER A 20 -14.93 28.28 -0.82
N LYS A 21 -13.62 28.37 -1.14
CA LYS A 21 -13.08 28.02 -2.46
C LYS A 21 -12.76 26.53 -2.66
N VAL A 22 -12.39 25.81 -1.60
CA VAL A 22 -12.17 24.34 -1.65
C VAL A 22 -13.49 23.61 -1.94
N LYS A 23 -14.59 24.06 -1.34
CA LYS A 23 -15.95 23.60 -1.65
C LYS A 23 -16.38 23.95 -3.09
N LYS A 24 -15.89 25.06 -3.64
CA LYS A 24 -16.15 25.50 -5.03
C LYS A 24 -15.40 24.64 -6.07
N MET A 25 -14.23 24.08 -5.75
CA MET A 25 -13.47 23.20 -6.66
C MET A 25 -14.08 21.80 -6.78
N ARG A 26 -14.68 21.24 -5.71
CA ARG A 26 -15.52 20.03 -5.80
C ARG A 26 -16.76 20.21 -6.70
N ILE A 27 -17.28 21.44 -6.80
CA ILE A 27 -18.43 21.77 -7.66
C ILE A 27 -18.02 22.04 -9.13
N LEU A 28 -16.77 22.45 -9.37
CA LEU A 28 -16.28 22.81 -10.71
C LEU A 28 -15.86 21.60 -11.56
N CYS A 29 -15.50 20.45 -10.96
CA CYS A 29 -15.25 19.21 -11.71
C CYS A 29 -16.53 18.57 -12.31
N ASN A 30 -17.72 19.01 -11.89
CA ASN A 30 -19.01 18.56 -12.45
C ASN A 30 -19.60 19.49 -13.53
N ARG A 31 -18.83 20.45 -14.07
CA ARG A 31 -19.34 21.47 -15.01
C ARG A 31 -18.67 21.54 -16.39
N ARG A 32 -18.12 20.44 -16.89
CA ARG A 32 -17.81 20.31 -18.32
C ARG A 32 -18.18 18.94 -18.84
N ASP A 33 -19.48 18.67 -18.93
CA ASP A 33 -20.02 17.92 -20.06
C ASP A 33 -21.49 18.27 -20.34
N GLY A 34 -21.87 18.20 -21.61
CA GLY A 34 -23.02 18.91 -22.17
C GLY A 34 -24.42 18.45 -21.76
N ARG A 35 -25.31 19.46 -21.59
CA ARG A 35 -26.77 19.50 -21.84
C ARG A 35 -27.62 18.24 -21.50
N ARG A 36 -28.49 18.36 -20.46
CA ARG A 36 -29.96 18.43 -20.59
C ARG A 36 -30.69 18.55 -19.22
N LYS A 37 -31.64 19.50 -19.20
CA LYS A 37 -32.88 19.64 -18.40
C LYS A 37 -32.82 19.73 -16.86
N VAL A 38 -32.87 21.01 -16.46
CA VAL A 38 -33.40 21.66 -15.26
C VAL A 38 -34.52 20.89 -14.52
N GLY A 39 -34.26 20.50 -13.27
CA GLY A 39 -35.24 20.33 -12.20
C GLY A 39 -34.97 21.38 -11.12
N LYS A 40 -36.01 22.11 -10.69
CA LYS A 40 -35.92 23.26 -9.76
C LYS A 40 -35.46 22.81 -8.37
N LEU A 41 -34.37 23.39 -7.84
CA LEU A 41 -34.06 23.38 -6.40
C LEU A 41 -34.95 24.42 -5.69
N ARG A 42 -35.84 23.96 -4.82
CA ARG A 42 -36.26 24.71 -3.62
C ARG A 42 -35.94 23.85 -2.40
N ASP A 43 -35.48 24.54 -1.37
CA ASP A 43 -35.39 24.13 0.03
C ASP A 43 -34.35 23.08 0.41
N LEU A 44 -33.14 23.54 0.72
CA LEU A 44 -32.26 22.87 1.67
C LEU A 44 -31.85 23.85 2.77
N LYS A 45 -32.46 23.65 3.95
CA LYS A 45 -32.03 24.21 5.24
C LYS A 45 -30.55 23.86 5.46
N GLY A 46 -29.76 24.83 5.89
CA GLY A 46 -28.34 24.62 6.19
C GLY A 46 -28.16 23.72 7.42
N PRO A 47 -27.16 22.83 7.44
CA PRO A 47 -26.82 22.09 8.65
C PRO A 47 -25.92 22.94 9.55
N GLU A 48 -26.22 22.82 10.84
CA GLU A 48 -25.48 23.34 11.98
C GLU A 48 -24.00 22.95 11.97
N ARG A 49 -23.20 23.80 12.63
CA ARG A 49 -21.76 23.67 12.81
C ARG A 49 -21.44 22.38 13.57
N LEU A 50 -20.92 21.37 12.86
CA LEU A 50 -20.15 20.28 13.48
C LEU A 50 -18.72 20.78 13.73
N LEU A 51 -18.48 21.17 14.98
CA LEU A 51 -17.15 21.25 15.56
C LEU A 51 -16.51 19.86 15.48
N VAL A 52 -15.49 19.70 14.64
CA VAL A 52 -14.63 18.53 14.66
C VAL A 52 -13.81 18.60 15.95
N LYS A 53 -14.26 17.85 16.96
CA LYS A 53 -13.36 17.41 18.04
C LYS A 53 -12.39 16.41 17.40
N THR A 54 -11.10 16.66 17.56
CA THR A 54 -10.05 15.67 17.38
C THR A 54 -10.27 14.56 18.41
N GLU A 55 -10.97 13.50 18.02
CA GLU A 55 -10.95 12.24 18.75
C GLU A 55 -9.78 11.41 18.23
N GLU A 56 -8.75 11.28 19.07
CA GLU A 56 -7.70 10.27 18.96
C GLU A 56 -8.30 8.87 19.17
N ASN A 57 -9.09 8.37 18.23
CA ASN A 57 -9.64 7.01 18.28
C ASN A 57 -9.59 6.36 16.89
N SER A 58 -8.40 6.29 16.29
CA SER A 58 -8.12 5.33 15.22
C SER A 58 -7.85 3.96 15.86
N VAL A 59 -8.86 3.37 16.50
CA VAL A 59 -8.83 1.98 16.95
C VAL A 59 -9.05 1.13 15.70
N ILE A 60 -8.00 0.93 14.92
CA ILE A 60 -7.97 -0.24 14.05
C ILE A 60 -7.82 -1.41 15.02
N PRO A 61 -8.81 -2.32 15.13
CA PRO A 61 -8.84 -3.34 16.16
C PRO A 61 -7.84 -4.42 15.74
N TYR A 62 -6.55 -4.11 15.89
CA TYR A 62 -5.52 -4.93 15.30
C TYR A 62 -5.46 -6.26 15.99
N PHE A 63 -5.51 -6.34 17.31
CA PHE A 63 -5.45 -7.61 18.05
C PHE A 63 -5.71 -7.32 19.53
N ASP A 64 -6.53 -8.11 20.22
CA ASP A 64 -6.50 -8.11 21.69
C ASP A 64 -5.34 -9.02 22.13
N CYS A 65 -4.40 -8.47 22.90
CA CYS A 65 -3.28 -9.26 23.44
C CYS A 65 -3.77 -10.33 24.42
N ASP A 66 -4.95 -10.13 25.02
CA ASP A 66 -5.57 -11.10 25.92
C ASP A 66 -6.05 -12.35 25.18
N ASP A 67 -6.44 -12.22 23.91
CA ASP A 67 -6.83 -13.36 23.07
C ASP A 67 -5.65 -14.29 22.76
N ILE A 68 -4.41 -13.78 22.70
CA ILE A 68 -3.19 -14.62 22.52
C ILE A 68 -2.86 -15.39 23.80
N ARG A 69 -3.15 -14.79 24.97
CA ARG A 69 -2.93 -15.41 26.29
C ARG A 69 -3.96 -16.51 26.57
N CYS A 70 -5.18 -16.31 26.09
CA CYS A 70 -6.20 -17.33 26.12
C CYS A 70 -5.91 -18.38 25.03
N SER A 71 -5.88 -19.67 25.38
CA SER A 71 -5.84 -20.80 24.42
C SER A 71 -7.02 -20.85 23.43
N GLN A 72 -7.86 -19.80 23.39
CA GLN A 72 -9.12 -19.69 22.66
C GLN A 72 -8.99 -19.10 21.26
N PHE A 73 -7.83 -18.59 20.84
CA PHE A 73 -7.55 -18.48 19.40
C PHE A 73 -7.55 -19.91 18.84
N GLY A 74 -8.67 -20.27 18.22
CA GLY A 74 -9.02 -21.64 17.86
C GLY A 74 -7.84 -22.35 17.25
N ASN A 75 -7.54 -23.54 17.77
CA ASN A 75 -6.47 -24.40 17.27
C ASN A 75 -6.54 -24.37 15.74
N ILE A 76 -5.49 -23.86 15.09
CA ILE A 76 -5.44 -23.62 13.64
C ILE A 76 -5.84 -24.86 12.82
N SER A 77 -5.75 -26.04 13.44
CA SER A 77 -6.30 -27.33 13.00
C SER A 77 -7.81 -27.33 12.69
N HIS A 78 -8.61 -26.45 13.27
CA HIS A 78 -10.05 -26.32 13.02
C HIS A 78 -10.41 -25.37 11.88
N MET A 79 -9.43 -24.63 11.33
CA MET A 79 -9.66 -23.71 10.22
C MET A 79 -9.75 -24.40 8.86
N GLY A 80 -9.59 -25.73 8.80
CA GLY A 80 -9.72 -26.49 7.56
C GLY A 80 -8.64 -26.17 6.53
N ILE A 81 -7.42 -25.81 6.99
CA ILE A 81 -6.33 -25.41 6.08
C ILE A 81 -5.68 -26.68 5.52
N PRO A 82 -5.78 -26.98 4.21
CA PRO A 82 -5.42 -28.29 3.66
C PRO A 82 -3.97 -28.71 3.96
N PHE A 83 -3.04 -27.75 3.97
CA PHE A 83 -1.64 -28.01 4.28
C PHE A 83 -1.40 -28.35 5.75
N ILE A 84 -2.15 -27.73 6.66
CA ILE A 84 -2.06 -28.04 8.10
C ILE A 84 -2.69 -29.38 8.40
N GLU A 85 -3.80 -29.72 7.75
CA GLU A 85 -4.42 -31.04 7.85
C GLU A 85 -3.49 -32.13 7.33
N ARG A 86 -2.78 -31.85 6.22
CA ARG A 86 -1.91 -32.83 5.56
C ARG A 86 -0.56 -33.02 6.25
N PHE A 87 0.07 -31.94 6.70
CA PHE A 87 1.46 -31.95 7.20
C PHE A 87 1.55 -31.69 8.71
N GLY A 88 0.42 -31.43 9.38
CA GLY A 88 0.40 -30.94 10.75
C GLY A 88 0.72 -29.44 10.83
N VAL A 89 0.50 -28.87 12.02
CA VAL A 89 0.61 -27.41 12.24
C VAL A 89 2.01 -26.88 11.95
N ALA A 90 3.06 -27.56 12.40
CA ALA A 90 4.44 -27.08 12.26
C ALA A 90 4.91 -27.03 10.81
N GLU A 91 4.83 -28.16 10.12
CA GLU A 91 5.28 -28.27 8.74
C GLU A 91 4.33 -27.52 7.78
N GLY A 92 3.02 -27.55 8.02
CA GLY A 92 2.03 -26.86 7.22
C GLY A 92 2.19 -25.33 7.24
N VAL A 93 2.41 -24.74 8.42
CA VAL A 93 2.64 -23.29 8.55
C VAL A 93 3.92 -22.86 7.85
N THR A 94 5.01 -23.61 8.06
CA THR A 94 6.29 -23.36 7.39
C THR A 94 6.16 -23.48 5.87
N TYR A 95 5.42 -24.48 5.38
CA TYR A 95 5.17 -24.68 3.96
C TYR A 95 4.42 -23.50 3.34
N ILE A 96 3.32 -23.06 3.98
CA ILE A 96 2.52 -21.92 3.50
C ILE A 96 3.39 -20.66 3.43
N ALA A 97 4.17 -20.37 4.47
CA ALA A 97 5.04 -19.21 4.48
C ALA A 97 6.06 -19.25 3.33
N ARG A 98 6.73 -20.40 3.13
CA ARG A 98 7.67 -20.59 2.02
C ARG A 98 7.02 -20.49 0.63
N MET A 99 5.78 -20.96 0.49
CA MET A 99 5.01 -20.81 -0.74
C MET A 99 4.85 -19.33 -1.11
N TYR A 100 4.48 -18.48 -0.15
CA TYR A 100 4.35 -17.04 -0.39
C TYR A 100 5.70 -16.32 -0.53
N VAL A 101 6.78 -16.80 0.11
CA VAL A 101 8.14 -16.31 -0.18
C VAL A 101 8.52 -16.58 -1.64
N ASN A 102 8.24 -17.79 -2.13
CA ASN A 102 8.49 -18.13 -3.54
C ASN A 102 7.62 -17.30 -4.48
N LEU A 103 6.36 -17.03 -4.09
CA LEU A 103 5.46 -16.14 -4.81
C LEU A 103 6.07 -14.74 -4.96
N GLU A 104 6.51 -14.14 -3.85
CA GLU A 104 7.14 -12.82 -3.84
C GLU A 104 8.36 -12.78 -4.76
N ARG A 105 9.27 -13.75 -4.61
CA ARG A 105 10.48 -13.86 -5.44
C ARG A 105 10.17 -14.09 -6.92
N SER A 106 9.05 -14.72 -7.25
CA SER A 106 8.63 -14.90 -8.65
C SER A 106 8.18 -13.58 -9.31
N CYS A 107 7.65 -12.64 -8.53
CA CYS A 107 7.28 -11.29 -8.98
C CYS A 107 8.53 -10.40 -9.19
N ASP A 108 9.61 -10.69 -8.45
CA ASP A 108 10.94 -10.13 -8.65
C ASP A 108 11.71 -10.80 -9.82
N ASN A 109 11.29 -11.97 -10.29
CA ASN A 109 12.12 -12.79 -11.17
C ASN A 109 12.26 -12.21 -12.59
N ASP A 110 13.49 -11.85 -12.92
CA ASP A 110 13.90 -11.25 -14.19
C ASP A 110 14.10 -12.27 -15.33
N ALA A 111 13.93 -13.57 -15.08
CA ALA A 111 14.09 -14.61 -16.11
C ALA A 111 13.20 -14.41 -17.35
N PHE A 112 12.11 -13.65 -17.19
CA PHE A 112 11.20 -13.27 -18.28
C PHE A 112 11.22 -11.76 -18.55
N ALA A 113 12.17 -11.00 -17.98
CA ALA A 113 12.28 -9.58 -18.19
C ALA A 113 12.80 -9.28 -19.60
N THR A 114 12.20 -8.30 -20.27
CA THR A 114 12.64 -7.89 -21.61
C THR A 114 14.08 -7.37 -21.52
N SER A 115 15.01 -7.99 -22.25
CA SER A 115 16.44 -7.62 -22.25
C SER A 115 16.76 -6.30 -22.97
N VAL A 116 15.74 -5.61 -23.48
CA VAL A 116 15.89 -4.43 -24.34
C VAL A 116 15.43 -3.18 -23.60
N ALA A 117 16.39 -2.42 -23.05
CA ALA A 117 16.16 -1.18 -22.31
C ALA A 117 15.35 -0.12 -23.08
N GLU A 118 15.29 -0.22 -24.42
CA GLU A 118 14.61 0.73 -25.31
C GLU A 118 13.10 0.46 -25.49
N ARG A 119 12.56 -0.64 -24.93
CA ARG A 119 11.13 -1.02 -25.02
C ARG A 119 10.37 -0.94 -23.71
N HIS A 120 10.84 -0.15 -22.74
CA HIS A 120 10.08 0.02 -21.51
C HIS A 120 8.88 0.95 -21.75
N PHE A 121 7.67 0.38 -21.80
CA PHE A 121 6.42 1.13 -21.99
C PHE A 121 5.57 1.13 -20.71
N PRO A 122 5.88 2.00 -19.72
CA PRO A 122 5.02 2.17 -18.55
C PRO A 122 3.72 2.84 -18.98
N SER A 123 2.60 2.12 -18.85
CA SER A 123 1.29 2.63 -19.23
C SER A 123 0.41 2.81 -17.99
N LEU A 124 -0.07 4.05 -17.83
CA LEU A 124 -1.13 4.38 -16.88
C LEU A 124 -2.49 4.51 -17.56
N ASN A 125 -2.56 4.34 -18.90
CA ASN A 125 -3.78 4.48 -19.70
C ASN A 125 -4.49 3.13 -19.87
N VAL A 126 -4.65 2.42 -18.76
CA VAL A 126 -5.33 1.13 -18.67
C VAL A 126 -6.24 1.17 -17.44
N SER A 127 -7.47 0.65 -17.54
CA SER A 127 -8.33 0.56 -16.36
C SER A 127 -7.79 -0.44 -15.34
N LEU A 128 -8.10 -0.24 -14.06
CA LEU A 128 -7.75 -1.19 -13.01
C LEU A 128 -8.30 -2.58 -13.29
N ARG A 129 -9.51 -2.66 -13.86
CA ARG A 129 -10.11 -3.93 -14.29
C ARG A 129 -9.20 -4.70 -15.25
N LYS A 130 -8.72 -4.03 -16.31
CA LYS A 130 -7.82 -4.64 -17.28
C LYS A 130 -6.46 -4.96 -16.67
N ALA A 131 -5.94 -4.09 -15.80
CA ALA A 131 -4.67 -4.29 -15.12
C ALA A 131 -4.69 -5.49 -14.17
N VAL A 132 -5.78 -5.70 -13.41
CA VAL A 132 -5.94 -6.87 -12.54
C VAL A 132 -6.06 -8.16 -13.35
N GLN A 133 -6.70 -8.12 -14.52
CA GLN A 133 -6.79 -9.28 -15.42
C GLN A 133 -5.47 -9.59 -16.13
N ASN A 134 -4.69 -8.56 -16.47
CA ASN A 134 -3.42 -8.70 -17.14
C ASN A 134 -2.45 -7.60 -16.65
N PRO A 135 -1.66 -7.88 -15.59
CA PRO A 135 -0.72 -6.92 -14.99
C PRO A 135 0.30 -6.36 -15.98
N LEU A 136 0.68 -7.13 -17.01
CA LEU A 136 1.66 -6.74 -18.02
C LEU A 136 1.20 -5.57 -18.91
N LEU A 137 -0.09 -5.21 -18.86
CA LEU A 137 -0.60 -4.00 -19.52
C LEU A 137 -0.13 -2.70 -18.85
N VAL A 138 0.28 -2.76 -17.57
CA VAL A 138 0.79 -1.60 -16.81
C VAL A 138 2.25 -1.37 -17.13
N SER A 139 3.04 -2.44 -17.17
CA SER A 139 4.46 -2.40 -17.44
C SER A 139 4.92 -3.78 -17.90
N GLU A 140 5.94 -3.83 -18.76
CA GLU A 140 6.66 -5.08 -19.00
C GLU A 140 7.46 -5.47 -17.75
N ARG A 141 7.80 -6.76 -17.62
CA ARG A 141 8.78 -7.17 -16.61
C ARG A 141 10.11 -6.54 -16.98
N THR A 142 10.54 -5.57 -16.18
CA THR A 142 11.92 -5.07 -16.18
C THR A 142 12.67 -5.61 -14.99
N PRO A 143 14.01 -5.71 -15.11
CA PRO A 143 14.85 -6.13 -14.00
C PRO A 143 14.53 -5.40 -12.70
N VAL A 144 14.27 -6.15 -11.62
CA VAL A 144 14.09 -5.56 -10.29
C VAL A 144 15.44 -5.39 -9.63
N GLY A 145 15.88 -4.14 -9.53
CA GLY A 145 17.12 -3.79 -8.88
C GLY A 145 16.88 -3.39 -7.42
N TRP A 146 16.93 -4.32 -6.48
CA TRP A 146 16.94 -3.97 -5.04
C TRP A 146 18.34 -3.60 -4.52
N GLN A 147 19.28 -3.29 -5.41
CA GLN A 147 20.62 -2.82 -5.06
C GLN A 147 20.69 -1.30 -5.19
N ALA A 148 21.27 -0.62 -4.20
CA ALA A 148 21.46 0.83 -4.19
C ALA A 148 22.48 1.25 -5.26
N SER A 149 22.04 1.33 -6.51
CA SER A 149 22.90 1.55 -7.67
C SER A 149 23.08 3.03 -8.00
N LYS A 150 22.01 3.82 -7.90
CA LYS A 150 22.01 5.23 -8.32
C LYS A 150 21.14 6.08 -7.40
N PRO A 151 21.58 7.30 -7.02
CA PRO A 151 20.71 8.23 -6.32
C PRO A 151 19.54 8.70 -7.20
N LEU A 152 18.41 9.00 -6.57
CA LEU A 152 17.23 9.58 -7.22
C LEU A 152 17.44 11.08 -7.49
N ASP A 153 18.24 11.41 -8.51
CA ASP A 153 18.58 12.80 -8.86
C ASP A 153 17.49 13.50 -9.70
N ASP A 154 16.72 12.73 -10.48
CA ASP A 154 15.62 13.23 -11.30
C ASP A 154 14.32 12.45 -11.04
N PRO A 155 13.56 12.85 -10.01
CA PRO A 155 12.27 12.24 -9.71
C PRO A 155 11.27 12.31 -10.88
N LYS A 156 11.34 13.34 -11.75
CA LYS A 156 10.33 13.53 -12.81
C LYS A 156 10.39 12.46 -13.90
N SER A 157 11.58 11.99 -14.25
CA SER A 157 11.74 10.89 -15.21
C SER A 157 11.60 9.51 -14.56
N THR A 158 11.82 9.42 -13.25
CA THR A 158 11.95 8.12 -12.56
C THR A 158 10.66 7.65 -11.88
N VAL A 159 9.87 8.56 -11.30
CA VAL A 159 8.69 8.20 -10.47
C VAL A 159 7.70 7.33 -11.22
N LYS A 160 7.36 7.67 -12.47
CA LYS A 160 6.42 6.87 -13.27
C LYS A 160 6.92 5.46 -13.52
N LEU A 161 8.21 5.31 -13.81
CA LEU A 161 8.85 4.02 -14.06
C LEU A 161 8.79 3.14 -12.80
N SER A 162 9.27 3.69 -11.68
CA SER A 162 9.26 3.00 -10.38
C SER A 162 7.84 2.62 -9.97
N TYR A 163 6.88 3.54 -10.11
CA TYR A 163 5.49 3.29 -9.75
C TYR A 163 4.86 2.19 -10.61
N CYS A 164 5.00 2.25 -11.94
CA CYS A 164 4.43 1.22 -12.81
C CYS A 164 5.03 -0.16 -12.55
N ARG A 165 6.34 -0.26 -12.28
CA ARG A 165 6.99 -1.53 -11.94
C ARG A 165 6.54 -2.09 -10.59
N LEU A 166 6.34 -1.22 -9.59
CA LEU A 166 5.78 -1.57 -8.28
C LEU A 166 4.32 -2.04 -8.40
N VAL A 167 3.49 -1.33 -9.18
CA VAL A 167 2.11 -1.73 -9.44
C VAL A 167 2.05 -3.05 -10.19
N LEU A 168 2.90 -3.27 -11.20
CA LEU A 168 3.04 -4.58 -11.86
C LEU A 168 3.33 -5.68 -10.82
N HIS A 169 4.37 -5.50 -10.01
CA HIS A 169 4.74 -6.47 -8.97
C HIS A 169 3.56 -6.77 -8.04
N TYR A 170 2.87 -5.72 -7.59
CA TYR A 170 1.69 -5.86 -6.72
C TYR A 170 0.55 -6.63 -7.39
N LEU A 171 0.20 -6.30 -8.63
CA LEU A 171 -0.91 -6.94 -9.34
C LEU A 171 -0.59 -8.39 -9.70
N GLU A 172 0.66 -8.72 -10.07
CA GLU A 172 1.11 -10.10 -10.25
C GLU A 172 1.02 -10.91 -8.95
N TRP A 173 1.45 -10.31 -7.84
CA TRP A 173 1.35 -10.93 -6.52
C TRP A 173 -0.12 -11.17 -6.14
N LEU A 174 -1.00 -10.18 -6.31
CA LEU A 174 -2.43 -10.35 -6.06
C LEU A 174 -3.06 -11.46 -6.92
N ALA A 175 -2.75 -11.51 -8.21
CA ALA A 175 -3.31 -12.51 -9.11
C ALA A 175 -2.99 -13.95 -8.69
N ALA A 176 -1.93 -14.13 -7.90
CA ALA A 176 -1.48 -15.43 -7.42
C ALA A 176 -1.88 -15.74 -5.95
N VAL A 177 -2.59 -14.83 -5.27
CA VAL A 177 -3.23 -15.14 -3.98
C VAL A 177 -4.55 -15.87 -4.25
N GLU A 178 -4.55 -17.19 -4.01
CA GLU A 178 -5.67 -18.09 -4.34
C GLU A 178 -7.01 -17.66 -3.74
N GLU A 179 -7.01 -17.12 -2.52
CA GLU A 179 -8.20 -16.64 -1.84
C GLU A 179 -8.91 -15.52 -2.61
N LEU A 180 -8.17 -14.70 -3.37
CA LEU A 180 -8.77 -13.65 -4.20
C LEU A 180 -9.54 -14.22 -5.39
N ALA A 181 -9.20 -15.41 -5.89
CA ALA A 181 -9.93 -16.05 -6.97
C ALA A 181 -11.38 -16.39 -6.59
N THR A 182 -11.65 -16.57 -5.28
CA THR A 182 -12.98 -16.85 -4.74
C THR A 182 -13.89 -15.62 -4.64
N LEU A 183 -13.30 -14.42 -4.70
CA LEU A 183 -14.03 -13.16 -4.64
C LEU A 183 -14.64 -12.81 -6.00
N ASP A 184 -15.79 -12.16 -6.01
CA ASP A 184 -16.31 -11.56 -7.23
C ASP A 184 -15.41 -10.41 -7.72
N GLU A 185 -15.57 -10.05 -8.99
CA GLU A 185 -14.75 -9.03 -9.64
C GLU A 185 -14.78 -7.70 -8.89
N LYS A 186 -15.96 -7.25 -8.44
CA LYS A 186 -16.12 -5.96 -7.75
C LYS A 186 -15.30 -5.93 -6.47
N ARG A 187 -15.39 -6.99 -5.66
CA ARG A 187 -14.61 -7.13 -4.42
C ARG A 187 -13.11 -7.18 -4.69
N ARG A 188 -12.67 -7.92 -5.72
CA ARG A 188 -11.26 -7.95 -6.12
C ARG A 188 -10.73 -6.57 -6.51
N LEU A 189 -11.47 -5.81 -7.31
CA LEU A 189 -11.07 -4.47 -7.73
C LEU A 189 -10.98 -3.51 -6.55
N LYS A 190 -11.98 -3.55 -5.66
CA LYS A 190 -11.99 -2.72 -4.46
C LYS A 190 -10.82 -3.05 -3.52
N LEU A 191 -10.55 -4.34 -3.29
CA LEU A 191 -9.42 -4.77 -2.46
C LEU A 191 -8.08 -4.38 -3.13
N ALA A 192 -7.96 -4.54 -4.45
CA ALA A 192 -6.78 -4.13 -5.19
C ALA A 192 -6.50 -2.62 -5.06
N SER A 193 -7.53 -1.76 -5.14
CA SER A 193 -7.35 -0.31 -4.98
C SER A 193 -7.08 0.10 -3.54
N MET A 194 -7.77 -0.48 -2.56
CA MET A 194 -7.66 -0.08 -1.15
C MET A 194 -6.29 -0.35 -0.53
N HIS A 195 -5.62 -1.42 -0.97
CA HIS A 195 -4.38 -1.89 -0.35
C HIS A 195 -3.12 -1.60 -1.16
N VAL A 196 -3.23 -0.94 -2.32
CA VAL A 196 -2.09 -0.70 -3.20
C VAL A 196 -0.97 0.03 -2.44
N ILE A 197 -1.22 1.22 -1.89
CA ILE A 197 -0.18 2.00 -1.22
C ILE A 197 0.44 1.33 0.00
N PRO A 198 -0.32 0.84 1.00
CA PRO A 198 0.31 0.18 2.13
C PRO A 198 1.15 -1.04 1.72
N LEU A 199 0.72 -1.81 0.72
CA LEU A 199 1.49 -2.98 0.26
C LEU A 199 2.72 -2.59 -0.57
N LEU A 200 2.63 -1.53 -1.38
CA LEU A 200 3.81 -0.98 -2.07
C LEU A 200 4.84 -0.46 -1.07
N LEU A 201 4.40 0.28 -0.06
CA LEU A 201 5.27 0.82 1.01
C LEU A 201 5.91 -0.30 1.84
N LEU A 202 5.15 -1.33 2.21
CA LEU A 202 5.69 -2.52 2.89
C LEU A 202 6.79 -3.18 2.05
N THR A 203 6.55 -3.33 0.75
CA THR A 203 7.47 -3.99 -0.20
C THR A 203 8.79 -3.21 -0.32
N ILE A 204 8.73 -1.89 -0.50
CA ILE A 204 9.96 -1.07 -0.60
C ILE A 204 10.71 -1.01 0.74
N SER A 205 10.00 -0.94 1.87
CA SER A 205 10.62 -0.91 3.20
C SER A 205 11.31 -2.24 3.54
N PHE A 206 10.68 -3.37 3.23
CA PHE A 206 11.27 -4.68 3.46
C PHE A 206 12.51 -4.89 2.60
N ASN A 207 12.45 -4.55 1.31
CA ASN A 207 13.62 -4.68 0.43
C ASN A 207 14.76 -3.72 0.81
N THR A 208 14.44 -2.51 1.29
CA THR A 208 15.45 -1.60 1.88
C THR A 208 16.18 -2.25 3.05
N PHE A 209 15.45 -2.90 3.96
CA PHE A 209 16.01 -3.65 5.08
C PHE A 209 16.84 -4.85 4.60
N LYS A 210 16.25 -5.73 3.78
CA LYS A 210 16.85 -6.98 3.30
C LYS A 210 18.18 -6.75 2.56
N HIS A 211 18.24 -5.71 1.75
CA HIS A 211 19.44 -5.34 0.99
C HIS A 211 20.39 -4.43 1.76
N LYS A 212 20.13 -4.18 3.06
CA LYS A 212 20.97 -3.38 3.96
C LYS A 212 21.26 -1.98 3.40
N SER A 213 20.31 -1.41 2.65
CA SER A 213 20.46 -0.07 2.12
C SER A 213 20.37 0.95 3.26
N ALA A 214 21.23 1.97 3.21
CA ALA A 214 21.23 3.06 4.18
C ALA A 214 19.97 3.92 4.07
N ARG A 215 19.44 4.07 2.85
CA ARG A 215 18.27 4.89 2.54
C ARG A 215 17.21 4.08 1.81
N LEU A 216 15.98 4.58 1.82
CA LEU A 216 14.83 3.95 1.17
C LEU A 216 15.12 3.65 -0.32
N LEU A 217 14.89 2.40 -0.71
CA LEU A 217 15.09 1.89 -2.08
C LEU A 217 13.80 1.96 -2.90
N LEU A 218 13.98 2.15 -4.20
CA LEU A 218 12.98 1.89 -5.23
C LEU A 218 13.33 0.60 -5.98
N CYS A 219 12.32 -0.07 -6.53
CA CYS A 219 12.45 -1.36 -7.23
C CYS A 219 13.34 -1.33 -8.50
N ASN A 220 13.76 -0.16 -8.94
CA ASN A 220 14.59 0.05 -10.13
C ASN A 220 16.04 0.47 -9.78
N GLY A 221 16.50 0.18 -8.57
CA GLY A 221 17.89 0.40 -8.14
C GLY A 221 18.19 1.84 -7.70
N PHE A 222 17.17 2.70 -7.70
CA PHE A 222 17.28 4.06 -7.20
C PHE A 222 17.11 4.11 -5.70
N PHE A 223 17.77 5.05 -5.04
CA PHE A 223 17.60 5.32 -3.61
C PHE A 223 17.46 6.80 -3.33
N PHE A 224 16.73 7.14 -2.27
CA PHE A 224 16.55 8.53 -1.84
C PHE A 224 17.83 9.07 -1.21
N LEU A 225 18.31 10.21 -1.70
CA LEU A 225 19.40 10.94 -1.05
C LEU A 225 18.88 11.65 0.20
N GLN A 226 19.76 11.80 1.18
CA GLN A 226 19.50 12.74 2.27
C GLN A 226 19.66 14.15 1.73
N GLU A 227 18.60 14.96 1.79
CA GLU A 227 18.73 16.37 1.42
C GLU A 227 19.67 17.08 2.40
N LYS A 228 20.69 17.74 1.86
CA LYS A 228 21.42 18.77 2.60
C LYS A 228 20.44 19.92 2.79
N GLN A 229 20.29 20.41 4.03
CA GLN A 229 19.34 21.43 4.52
C GLN A 229 19.31 22.81 3.78
N GLN A 230 19.70 22.89 2.50
CA GLN A 230 19.85 24.14 1.74
C GLN A 230 18.86 24.27 0.56
N SER A 231 18.00 23.28 0.29
CA SER A 231 16.95 23.40 -0.73
C SER A 231 15.77 24.21 -0.19
N SER A 232 15.39 25.30 -0.87
CA SER A 232 14.30 26.20 -0.48
C SER A 232 12.92 25.76 -0.97
N ASP A 233 12.76 24.48 -1.36
CA ASP A 233 11.58 23.97 -2.06
C ASP A 233 10.70 23.11 -1.14
N LYS A 234 9.56 23.67 -0.70
CA LYS A 234 8.66 23.07 0.30
C LYS A 234 8.03 21.71 -0.11
N HIS A 235 8.07 21.36 -1.40
CA HIS A 235 7.60 20.05 -1.87
C HIS A 235 8.62 18.93 -1.64
N CYS A 236 9.92 19.23 -1.58
CA CYS A 236 10.94 18.26 -1.16
C CYS A 236 10.75 17.88 0.31
N ASP A 237 10.34 18.84 1.15
CA ASP A 237 10.17 18.64 2.60
C ASP A 237 9.17 17.51 2.92
N VAL A 238 8.06 17.39 2.17
CA VAL A 238 7.03 16.38 2.43
C VAL A 238 7.49 14.98 2.01
N ILE A 239 8.17 14.85 0.88
CA ILE A 239 8.70 13.56 0.41
C ILE A 239 9.80 13.09 1.36
N GLU A 240 10.72 13.98 1.74
CA GLU A 240 11.79 13.68 2.69
C GLU A 240 11.21 13.31 4.07
N MET A 241 10.15 13.98 4.52
CA MET A 241 9.42 13.60 5.74
C MET A 241 8.84 12.18 5.64
N ILE A 242 8.17 11.84 4.53
CA ILE A 242 7.61 10.49 4.31
C ILE A 242 8.73 9.43 4.31
N VAL A 243 9.83 9.69 3.61
CA VAL A 243 10.99 8.79 3.55
C VAL A 243 11.56 8.58 4.95
N ASN A 244 11.74 9.65 5.72
CA ASN A 244 12.25 9.57 7.09
C ASN A 244 11.29 8.82 8.03
N GLU A 245 9.98 9.01 7.89
CA GLU A 245 8.98 8.27 8.68
C GLU A 245 8.95 6.77 8.31
N LEU A 246 9.11 6.41 7.03
CA LEU A 246 9.24 5.01 6.60
C LEU A 246 10.51 4.38 7.17
N GLU A 247 11.64 5.06 7.05
CA GLU A 247 12.92 4.57 7.55
C GLU A 247 12.90 4.39 9.06
N LYS A 248 12.38 5.38 9.78
CA LYS A 248 12.31 5.39 11.24
C LYS A 248 11.33 4.36 11.80
N ASN A 249 10.10 4.32 11.30
CA ASN A 249 9.05 3.53 11.93
C ASN A 249 8.90 2.12 11.33
N ILE A 250 9.35 1.90 10.09
CA ILE A 250 9.19 0.62 9.39
C ILE A 250 10.54 -0.06 9.18
N VAL A 251 11.48 0.58 8.48
CA VAL A 251 12.76 -0.07 8.13
C VAL A 251 13.62 -0.34 9.36
N ASN A 252 13.75 0.61 10.28
CA ASN A 252 14.45 0.38 11.55
C ASN A 252 13.74 -0.67 12.40
N LYS A 253 12.41 -0.69 12.40
CA LYS A 253 11.67 -1.72 13.13
C LYS A 253 11.89 -3.11 12.54
N PHE A 254 12.01 -3.24 11.23
CA PHE A 254 12.44 -4.49 10.60
C PHE A 254 13.86 -4.90 11.02
N ARG A 255 14.79 -3.96 11.15
CA ARG A 255 16.16 -4.22 11.65
C ARG A 255 16.14 -4.66 13.12
N GLU A 256 15.39 -3.97 13.97
CA GLU A 256 15.25 -4.31 15.40
C GLU A 256 14.65 -5.70 15.61
N LEU A 257 13.65 -6.05 14.81
CA LEU A 257 12.96 -7.34 14.89
C LEU A 257 13.68 -8.45 14.12
N ASP A 258 14.67 -8.12 13.30
CA ASP A 258 15.33 -9.05 12.37
C ASP A 258 14.30 -9.91 11.60
N VAL A 259 13.42 -9.22 10.87
CA VAL A 259 12.27 -9.86 10.21
C VAL A 259 12.73 -10.76 9.07
N CYS A 260 12.30 -12.02 9.08
CA CYS A 260 12.58 -12.95 7.98
C CYS A 260 11.58 -12.81 6.82
N GLU A 261 11.90 -13.40 5.67
CA GLU A 261 11.04 -13.32 4.48
C GLU A 261 9.67 -13.94 4.72
N GLU A 262 9.61 -15.05 5.47
CA GLU A 262 8.36 -15.72 5.84
C GLU A 262 7.43 -14.83 6.67
N GLU A 263 7.98 -14.13 7.68
CA GLU A 263 7.19 -13.19 8.48
C GLU A 263 6.72 -12.01 7.64
N TYR A 264 7.58 -11.48 6.77
CA TYR A 264 7.22 -10.39 5.86
C TYR A 264 6.04 -10.75 4.95
N VAL A 265 6.06 -11.91 4.28
CA VAL A 265 4.97 -12.29 3.38
C VAL A 265 3.67 -12.58 4.13
N LEU A 266 3.74 -13.11 5.35
CA LEU A 266 2.58 -13.29 6.20
C LEU A 266 2.01 -11.95 6.69
N LEU A 267 2.86 -10.99 7.05
CA LEU A 267 2.44 -9.61 7.36
C LEU A 267 1.77 -8.94 6.16
N LYS A 268 2.31 -9.17 4.95
CA LYS A 268 1.74 -8.67 3.69
C LYS A 268 0.32 -9.21 3.47
N LEU A 269 0.08 -10.49 3.75
CA LEU A 269 -1.26 -11.10 3.68
C LEU A 269 -2.20 -10.58 4.77
N VAL A 270 -1.72 -10.45 6.01
CA VAL A 270 -2.51 -9.83 7.09
C VAL A 270 -2.93 -8.41 6.71
N LEU A 271 -2.02 -7.62 6.12
CA LEU A 271 -2.28 -6.26 5.67
C LEU A 271 -3.28 -6.22 4.50
N LEU A 272 -3.18 -7.16 3.54
CA LEU A 272 -4.10 -7.28 2.41
C LEU A 272 -5.55 -7.50 2.85
N PHE A 273 -5.76 -8.34 3.87
CA PHE A 273 -7.08 -8.67 4.39
C PHE A 273 -7.50 -7.79 5.58
N THR A 274 -6.70 -6.76 5.92
CA THR A 274 -7.07 -5.79 6.95
C THR A 274 -8.14 -4.84 6.42
N HIS A 275 -9.26 -4.75 7.12
CA HIS A 275 -10.41 -3.96 6.66
C HIS A 275 -10.19 -2.44 6.80
N LYS A 276 -10.47 -1.67 5.72
CA LYS A 276 -10.62 -0.20 5.71
C LYS A 276 -12.01 0.19 5.17
N GLU A 277 -13.05 0.07 6.00
CA GLU A 277 -14.42 0.55 5.73
C GLU A 277 -15.26 -0.12 4.59
N SER A 278 -16.59 -0.10 4.83
CA SER A 278 -17.67 -1.01 4.35
C SER A 278 -17.51 -1.71 2.98
N LEU A 279 -17.22 -3.01 2.99
CA LEU A 279 -17.42 -3.91 1.84
C LEU A 279 -18.84 -4.53 1.78
N GLY A 280 -19.73 -4.14 2.70
CA GLY A 280 -21.02 -4.79 2.96
C GLY A 280 -20.86 -5.95 3.97
N GLU A 281 -21.88 -6.21 4.78
CA GLU A 281 -21.82 -7.09 5.97
C GLU A 281 -21.25 -8.50 5.66
N GLU A 282 -21.74 -9.19 4.64
CA GLU A 282 -21.25 -10.53 4.27
C GLU A 282 -19.80 -10.52 3.75
N SER A 283 -19.40 -9.46 3.04
CA SER A 283 -18.03 -9.33 2.56
C SER A 283 -17.06 -9.03 3.71
N ASN A 284 -17.55 -8.44 4.80
CA ASN A 284 -16.74 -8.15 5.97
C ASN A 284 -16.39 -9.44 6.72
N GLU A 285 -17.32 -10.38 6.87
CA GLU A 285 -17.06 -11.65 7.55
C GLU A 285 -16.01 -12.51 6.84
N LEU A 286 -16.04 -12.57 5.51
CA LEU A 286 -15.02 -13.29 4.75
C LEU A 286 -13.64 -12.67 4.93
N MET A 287 -13.53 -11.34 4.84
CA MET A 287 -12.24 -10.65 5.01
C MET A 287 -11.69 -10.81 6.44
N ILE A 288 -12.55 -10.74 7.46
CA ILE A 288 -12.17 -11.00 8.85
C ILE A 288 -11.64 -12.43 8.98
N ARG A 289 -12.36 -13.45 8.47
CA ARG A 289 -11.89 -14.84 8.51
C ARG A 289 -10.56 -15.05 7.80
N LEU A 290 -10.35 -14.42 6.65
CA LEU A 290 -9.10 -14.50 5.91
C LEU A 290 -7.95 -13.82 6.67
N ARG A 291 -8.18 -12.64 7.23
CA ARG A 291 -7.21 -11.96 8.09
C ARG A 291 -6.85 -12.83 9.29
N ASP A 292 -7.84 -13.35 10.01
CA ASP A 292 -7.64 -14.18 11.20
C ASP A 292 -6.85 -15.45 10.87
N LYS A 293 -7.16 -16.08 9.72
CA LYS A 293 -6.37 -17.20 9.17
C LYS A 293 -4.88 -16.83 9.08
N TYR A 294 -4.54 -15.74 8.41
CA TYR A 294 -3.12 -15.38 8.23
C TYR A 294 -2.45 -14.88 9.51
N VAL A 295 -3.19 -14.25 10.42
CA VAL A 295 -2.63 -13.94 11.73
C VAL A 295 -2.35 -15.22 12.52
N GLN A 296 -3.24 -16.22 12.48
CA GLN A 296 -2.97 -17.50 13.14
C GLN A 296 -1.74 -18.18 12.54
N ILE A 297 -1.59 -18.17 11.22
CA ILE A 297 -0.39 -18.70 10.56
C ILE A 297 0.86 -17.95 11.02
N LEU A 298 0.83 -16.61 11.07
CA LEU A 298 1.95 -15.78 11.55
C LEU A 298 2.29 -16.08 13.02
N LEU A 299 1.28 -16.14 13.90
CA LEU A 299 1.46 -16.47 15.31
C LEU A 299 2.13 -17.82 15.49
N GLN A 300 1.66 -18.85 14.77
CA GLN A 300 2.25 -20.19 14.83
C GLN A 300 3.66 -20.22 14.26
N TYR A 301 3.92 -19.48 13.17
CA TYR A 301 5.26 -19.37 12.59
C TYR A 301 6.24 -18.73 13.57
N VAL A 302 5.84 -17.62 14.22
CA VAL A 302 6.65 -16.96 15.25
C VAL A 302 6.94 -17.90 16.42
N LYS A 303 5.94 -18.62 16.93
CA LYS A 303 6.11 -19.62 18.00
C LYS A 303 7.14 -20.71 17.64
N GLN A 304 7.17 -21.13 16.39
CA GLN A 304 8.04 -22.21 15.91
C GLN A 304 9.46 -21.75 15.55
N SER A 305 9.59 -20.54 15.00
CA SER A 305 10.87 -19.98 14.52
C SER A 305 11.87 -19.70 15.65
N GLN A 306 11.40 -19.50 16.88
CA GLN A 306 12.23 -19.20 18.04
C GLN A 306 12.33 -20.41 18.96
N LYS A 307 13.47 -21.11 18.93
CA LYS A 307 13.80 -22.16 19.91
C LYS A 307 13.71 -21.58 21.33
N ASP A 308 12.97 -22.24 22.22
CA ASP A 308 12.75 -21.84 23.62
C ASP A 308 12.10 -20.44 23.80
N CYS A 309 11.15 -20.10 22.93
CA CYS A 309 10.39 -18.86 23.05
C CYS A 309 9.40 -18.91 24.24
N SER A 310 9.53 -17.97 25.17
CA SER A 310 8.46 -17.73 26.15
C SER A 310 7.22 -17.16 25.45
N VAL A 311 6.04 -17.44 25.99
CA VAL A 311 4.76 -16.88 25.50
C VAL A 311 4.82 -15.35 25.41
N GLU A 312 5.50 -14.72 26.37
CA GLU A 312 5.72 -13.27 26.40
C GLU A 312 6.52 -12.76 25.21
N LYS A 313 7.60 -13.45 24.81
CA LYS A 313 8.39 -13.07 23.61
C LYS A 313 7.56 -13.15 22.34
N THR A 314 6.73 -14.18 22.20
CA THR A 314 5.79 -14.31 21.07
C THR A 314 4.81 -13.14 21.05
N ILE A 315 4.18 -12.84 22.19
CA ILE A 315 3.22 -11.72 22.30
C ILE A 315 3.90 -10.41 21.93
N ASN A 316 5.07 -10.10 22.52
CA ASN A 316 5.78 -8.85 22.25
C ASN A 316 6.17 -8.70 20.78
N ARG A 317 6.56 -9.79 20.12
CA ARG A 317 6.85 -9.78 18.68
C ARG A 317 5.60 -9.53 17.85
N MET A 318 4.49 -10.21 18.16
CA MET A 318 3.20 -9.99 17.48
C MET A 318 2.70 -8.55 17.67
N SER A 319 2.76 -8.01 18.88
CA SER A 319 2.41 -6.62 19.16
C SER A 319 3.27 -5.65 18.34
N SER A 320 4.59 -5.88 18.29
CA SER A 320 5.51 -5.07 17.49
C SER A 320 5.18 -5.11 15.99
N PHE A 321 4.74 -6.25 15.47
CA PHE A 321 4.27 -6.38 14.09
C PHE A 321 3.00 -5.56 13.83
N PHE A 322 2.03 -5.57 14.74
CA PHE A 322 0.80 -4.78 14.56
C PHE A 322 1.03 -3.28 14.74
N GLU A 323 1.92 -2.87 15.64
CA GLU A 323 2.37 -1.48 15.74
C GLU A 323 3.04 -1.00 14.44
N LEU A 324 3.85 -1.85 13.82
CA LEU A 324 4.45 -1.60 12.52
C LEU A 324 3.39 -1.42 11.43
N LEU A 325 2.41 -2.33 11.34
CA LEU A 325 1.31 -2.22 10.37
C LEU A 325 0.44 -0.97 10.61
N SER A 326 0.20 -0.60 11.87
CA SER A 326 -0.52 0.63 12.22
C SER A 326 0.24 1.87 11.76
N SER A 327 1.55 1.92 12.01
CA SER A 327 2.43 3.02 11.58
C SER A 327 2.47 3.12 10.05
N LEU A 328 2.57 1.99 9.37
CA LEU A 328 2.56 1.92 7.91
C LEU A 328 1.25 2.47 7.32
N ASN A 329 0.10 2.15 7.92
CA ASN A 329 -1.18 2.65 7.44
C ASN A 329 -1.31 4.17 7.56
N LYS A 330 -0.83 4.75 8.67
CA LYS A 330 -0.77 6.22 8.84
C LYS A 330 0.11 6.88 7.79
N ILE A 331 1.29 6.31 7.52
CA ILE A 331 2.18 6.81 6.48
C ILE A 331 1.54 6.66 5.09
N SER A 332 0.83 5.56 4.85
CA SER A 332 0.12 5.30 3.60
C SER A 332 -0.93 6.36 3.30
N GLU A 333 -1.66 6.85 4.31
CA GLU A 333 -2.63 7.94 4.14
C GLU A 333 -1.95 9.25 3.69
N MET A 334 -0.78 9.56 4.24
CA MET A 334 0.01 10.72 3.79
C MET A 334 0.49 10.56 2.34
N VAL A 335 0.96 9.36 1.98
CA VAL A 335 1.39 9.04 0.61
C VAL A 335 0.23 9.08 -0.38
N GLU A 336 -0.94 8.57 0.01
CA GLU A 336 -2.17 8.60 -0.80
C GLU A 336 -2.55 10.06 -1.13
N LEU A 337 -2.55 10.95 -0.14
CA LEU A 337 -2.80 12.37 -0.36
C LEU A 337 -1.76 12.98 -1.32
N CYS A 338 -0.48 12.64 -1.20
CA CYS A 338 0.55 13.11 -2.13
C CYS A 338 0.30 12.60 -3.56
N LEU A 339 -0.07 11.33 -3.72
CA LEU A 339 -0.34 10.73 -5.02
C LEU A 339 -1.57 11.34 -5.69
N VAL A 340 -2.64 11.63 -4.94
CA VAL A 340 -3.79 12.36 -5.48
C VAL A 340 -3.37 13.69 -6.10
N HIS A 341 -2.49 14.46 -5.44
CA HIS A 341 -1.96 15.71 -5.99
C HIS A 341 -1.07 15.48 -7.22
N ILE A 342 -0.18 14.49 -7.17
CA ILE A 342 0.72 14.12 -8.28
C ILE A 342 -0.11 13.76 -9.53
N VAL A 343 -1.14 12.95 -9.36
CA VAL A 343 -2.03 12.51 -10.46
C VAL A 343 -2.91 13.66 -10.95
N ALA A 344 -3.53 14.42 -10.05
CA ALA A 344 -4.42 15.52 -10.41
C ALA A 344 -3.68 16.62 -11.18
N LEU A 345 -2.41 16.89 -10.85
CA LEU A 345 -1.57 17.89 -11.52
C LEU A 345 -0.72 17.33 -12.67
N ASP A 346 -0.82 16.02 -12.94
CA ASP A 346 0.00 15.31 -13.94
C ASP A 346 1.51 15.50 -13.75
N ILE A 347 1.95 15.53 -12.48
CA ILE A 347 3.36 15.60 -12.14
C ILE A 347 4.04 14.31 -12.61
N ALA A 348 5.18 14.43 -13.28
CA ALA A 348 5.95 13.30 -13.83
C ALA A 348 5.17 12.41 -14.82
N GLY A 349 4.10 12.92 -15.45
CA GLY A 349 3.29 12.15 -16.39
C GLY A 349 2.50 11.02 -15.72
N MET A 350 2.16 11.21 -14.44
CA MET A 350 1.45 10.24 -13.59
C MET A 350 -0.06 10.22 -13.81
N ARG A 351 -0.61 11.10 -14.63
CA ARG A 351 -2.02 11.05 -14.97
C ARG A 351 -2.31 9.91 -15.95
N GLY A 352 -3.25 9.05 -15.58
CA GLY A 352 -3.79 8.00 -16.46
C GLY A 352 -5.00 7.32 -15.84
N GLU A 353 -5.76 6.58 -16.64
CA GLU A 353 -6.95 5.85 -16.18
C GLU A 353 -6.65 4.98 -14.94
N LEU A 354 -5.50 4.28 -14.92
CA LEU A 354 -5.11 3.42 -13.81
C LEU A 354 -4.90 4.19 -12.50
N THR A 355 -4.22 5.32 -12.55
CA THR A 355 -3.95 6.11 -11.34
C THR A 355 -5.20 6.83 -10.85
N PHE A 356 -6.11 7.22 -11.74
CA PHE A 356 -7.45 7.66 -11.35
C PHE A 356 -8.23 6.54 -10.66
N ASP A 357 -8.20 5.35 -11.23
CA ASP A 357 -8.87 4.15 -10.74
C ASP A 357 -8.37 3.71 -9.35
N LEU A 358 -7.06 3.82 -9.11
CA LEU A 358 -6.40 3.45 -7.85
C LEU A 358 -6.53 4.51 -6.76
N HIS A 359 -6.43 5.81 -7.10
CA HIS A 359 -6.24 6.87 -6.10
C HIS A 359 -7.37 7.91 -6.01
N LEU A 360 -8.21 8.04 -7.04
CA LEU A 360 -9.26 9.08 -7.08
C LEU A 360 -10.67 8.51 -7.17
N ARG A 361 -10.86 7.29 -7.65
CA ARG A 361 -12.19 6.68 -7.81
C ARG A 361 -12.64 6.06 -6.48
N GLU A 362 -13.64 6.69 -5.86
CA GLU A 362 -14.21 6.25 -4.57
C GLU A 362 -15.19 5.07 -4.71
N HIS A 363 -15.56 4.66 -5.93
CA HIS A 363 -16.62 3.66 -6.16
C HIS A 363 -16.20 2.59 -7.16
N TRP A 364 -16.05 1.36 -6.65
CA TRP A 364 -15.98 0.10 -7.40
C TRP A 364 -17.22 -0.73 -7.13
#